data_AF-A0A250XDJ4-F1
#
_entry.id   AF-A0A250XDJ4-F1
#
_cell.length_a   1.000
_cell.length_b   1.000
_cell.length_c   1.000
_cell.angle_alpha   90.00
_cell.angle_beta   90.00
_cell.angle_gamma   90.00
#
_symmetry.space_group_name_H-M   'P 1'
#
loop_
_entity.id
_entity.type
_entity.pdbx_description
1 polymer ?
#
loop_
_entity_poly.entity_id
_entity_poly.type
_entity_poly.pdbx_seq_one_letter_code
_entity_poly.pdbx_strand_id
1 'polypeptide(L)'
;MRRQWVYETLDTTTTTLLRSNIFNRILELEKLESEVKGDPSQILVVLGPRSCGKTALMSSHFSKRWDTVYINCRVFDATTPQYFVKEVLTVLMDKMPTLIEEKDWEQLIRSLPTKIVAGLASGLKSTMNGAEMTSWTFSPIELVKSIMSVDPAKNEEPGMNALMKAFQFLLDVWEEAIIKKYGGIAPGEIMRRPVIVIDEANVMMGWNKNYPEDMGTLLRFFVSITKEQKRSHVFLVTSEYGYQTWLSAGTGVAATWLYVRDLCSHE
;
A
#
# COMPACT_ATOMS: atom_id res chain seq x y z
N MET A 1 26.46 17.71 -32.86
CA MET A 1 26.91 16.85 -31.75
C MET A 1 27.02 17.68 -30.47
N ARG A 2 26.12 17.52 -29.49
CA ARG A 2 26.27 17.93 -28.08
C ARG A 2 24.94 17.65 -27.33
N ARG A 3 24.64 16.38 -27.05
CA ARG A 3 23.53 15.97 -26.16
C ARG A 3 23.93 14.80 -25.23
N GLN A 4 25.22 14.55 -25.06
CA GLN A 4 25.70 13.30 -24.44
C GLN A 4 26.46 13.50 -23.12
N TRP A 5 26.60 14.73 -22.61
CA TRP A 5 27.53 15.02 -21.49
C TRP A 5 26.88 15.55 -20.20
N VAL A 6 25.55 15.50 -20.03
CA VAL A 6 24.90 16.04 -18.81
C VAL A 6 24.35 14.94 -17.87
N TYR A 7 24.45 13.66 -18.26
CA TYR A 7 23.88 12.56 -17.46
C TYR A 7 24.84 11.92 -16.45
N GLU A 8 26.12 12.28 -16.46
CA GLU A 8 27.14 11.61 -15.63
C GLU A 8 27.30 12.18 -14.21
N THR A 9 26.65 13.32 -13.90
CA THR A 9 26.77 14.00 -12.59
C THR A 9 25.44 14.23 -11.88
N LEU A 10 24.34 13.69 -12.38
CA LEU A 10 23.03 13.84 -11.74
C LEU A 10 22.83 12.72 -10.73
N ASP A 11 22.45 13.05 -9.50
CA ASP A 11 22.13 12.05 -8.49
C ASP A 11 20.96 11.17 -8.97
N THR A 12 20.77 10.03 -8.31
CA THR A 12 19.74 9.04 -8.66
C THR A 12 18.33 9.65 -8.62
N THR A 13 18.10 10.63 -7.75
CA THR A 13 16.84 11.36 -7.56
C THR A 13 16.51 12.22 -8.78
N THR A 14 17.48 13.02 -9.24
CA THR A 14 17.36 13.94 -10.37
C THR A 14 17.22 13.17 -11.68
N THR A 15 17.93 12.05 -11.80
CA THR A 15 17.81 11.14 -12.95
C THR A 15 16.43 10.46 -13.02
N THR A 16 15.84 10.11 -11.87
CA THR A 16 14.49 9.53 -11.79
C THR A 16 13.41 10.56 -12.12
N LEU A 17 13.55 11.80 -11.64
CA LEU A 17 12.65 12.92 -11.93
C LEU A 17 12.65 13.31 -13.42
N LEU A 18 13.84 13.40 -14.04
CA LEU A 18 13.96 13.68 -15.47
C LEU A 18 13.40 12.56 -16.35
N ARG A 19 13.53 11.29 -15.93
CA ARG A 19 12.91 10.15 -16.62
C ARG A 19 11.39 10.07 -16.45
N SER A 20 10.84 10.72 -15.43
CA SER A 20 9.39 10.71 -15.12
C SER A 20 8.65 11.97 -15.56
N ASN A 21 9.30 12.89 -16.29
CA ASN A 21 8.72 14.18 -16.71
C ASN A 21 8.21 15.05 -15.54
N ILE A 22 8.77 14.89 -14.34
CA ILE A 22 8.38 15.69 -13.18
C ILE A 22 9.37 16.84 -13.04
N PHE A 23 8.95 18.00 -13.53
CA PHE A 23 9.72 19.22 -13.44
C PHE A 23 9.43 19.94 -12.12
N ASN A 24 10.48 20.47 -11.50
CA ASN A 24 10.40 21.39 -10.36
C ASN A 24 9.65 20.86 -9.12
N ARG A 25 9.77 19.55 -8.81
CA ARG A 25 9.21 18.92 -7.59
C ARG A 25 10.28 18.29 -6.68
N ILE A 26 11.52 18.74 -6.82
CA ILE A 26 12.67 18.17 -6.10
C ILE A 26 12.49 18.33 -4.59
N LEU A 27 12.06 19.50 -4.12
CA LEU A 27 11.89 19.78 -2.69
C LEU A 27 10.78 18.93 -2.07
N GLU A 28 9.64 18.77 -2.75
CA GLU A 28 8.57 17.90 -2.30
C GLU A 28 9.03 16.45 -2.25
N LEU A 29 9.81 16.01 -3.24
CA LEU A 29 10.35 14.65 -3.28
C LEU A 29 11.39 14.41 -2.18
N GLU A 30 12.31 15.34 -1.97
CA GLU A 30 13.30 15.28 -0.88
C GLU A 30 12.62 15.18 0.47
N LYS A 31 11.53 15.95 0.67
CA LYS A 31 10.74 15.86 1.89
C LYS A 31 10.08 14.48 2.03
N LEU A 32 9.45 13.96 0.99
CA LEU A 32 8.88 12.61 1.00
C LEU A 32 9.94 11.53 1.28
N GLU A 33 11.14 11.66 0.70
CA GLU A 33 12.27 10.77 0.96
C GLU A 33 12.78 10.87 2.39
N SER A 34 12.83 12.07 2.97
CA SER A 34 13.22 12.25 4.36
C SER A 34 12.23 11.58 5.32
N GLU A 35 10.94 11.62 5.02
CA GLU A 35 9.89 10.98 5.83
C GLU A 35 10.00 9.44 5.80
N VAL A 36 10.28 8.85 4.63
CA VAL A 36 10.43 7.37 4.51
C VAL A 36 11.81 6.84 4.94
N LYS A 37 12.78 7.73 5.18
CA LYS A 37 14.09 7.35 5.72
C LYS A 37 14.06 7.21 7.25
N GLY A 38 13.17 7.92 7.93
CA GLY A 38 13.00 7.83 9.38
C GLY A 38 12.12 6.66 9.79
N ASP A 39 11.98 6.46 11.11
CA ASP A 39 10.94 5.59 11.63
C ASP A 39 9.55 6.15 11.29
N PRO A 40 8.58 5.30 10.89
CA PRO A 40 7.18 5.70 10.87
C PRO A 40 6.77 6.20 12.25
N SER A 41 6.20 7.38 12.31
CA SER A 41 5.80 8.01 13.59
C SER A 41 4.36 8.53 13.58
N GLN A 42 3.77 8.65 12.40
CA GLN A 42 2.45 9.22 12.16
C GLN A 42 2.01 8.95 10.72
N ILE A 43 0.73 9.22 10.45
CA ILE A 43 0.21 9.27 9.09
C ILE A 43 0.67 10.58 8.43
N LEU A 44 1.20 10.49 7.22
CA LEU A 44 1.52 11.66 6.40
C LEU A 44 0.35 11.93 5.46
N VAL A 45 -0.20 13.15 5.49
CA VAL A 45 -1.23 13.58 4.56
C VAL A 45 -0.62 14.54 3.56
N VAL A 46 -0.77 14.22 2.27
CA VAL A 46 -0.29 15.04 1.17
C VAL A 46 -1.45 15.77 0.53
N LEU A 47 -1.48 17.09 0.70
CA LEU A 47 -2.55 17.99 0.25
C LEU A 47 -2.08 18.89 -0.87
N GLY A 48 -3.00 19.36 -1.70
CA GLY A 48 -2.73 20.40 -2.70
C GLY A 48 -3.90 20.55 -3.67
N PRO A 49 -3.96 21.62 -4.47
CA PRO A 49 -5.05 21.84 -5.41
C PRO A 49 -5.24 20.68 -6.39
N ARG A 50 -6.43 20.55 -6.98
CA ARG A 50 -6.62 19.62 -8.10
C ARG A 50 -5.65 19.99 -9.22
N SER A 51 -5.12 18.98 -9.91
CA SER A 51 -4.17 19.15 -11.02
C SER A 51 -2.79 19.72 -10.68
N CYS A 52 -2.41 19.83 -9.40
CA CYS A 52 -1.04 20.27 -9.03
C CYS A 52 0.07 19.21 -9.20
N GLY A 53 -0.28 18.02 -9.71
CA GLY A 53 0.68 16.95 -10.01
C GLY A 53 0.95 15.96 -8.87
N LYS A 54 0.14 15.92 -7.80
CA LYS A 54 0.29 14.93 -6.70
C LYS A 54 0.32 13.48 -7.19
N THR A 55 -0.70 13.06 -7.94
CA THR A 55 -0.77 11.71 -8.50
C THR A 55 0.41 11.40 -9.40
N ALA A 56 0.86 12.36 -10.22
CA ALA A 56 2.04 12.18 -11.07
C ALA A 56 3.30 11.98 -10.21
N LEU A 57 3.52 12.82 -9.20
CA LEU A 57 4.65 12.72 -8.25
C LEU A 57 4.65 11.40 -7.47
N MET A 58 3.49 10.99 -6.98
CA MET A 58 3.37 9.76 -6.18
C MET A 58 3.53 8.52 -7.06
N SER A 59 2.80 8.45 -8.17
CA SER A 59 2.86 7.30 -9.05
C SER A 59 4.25 7.11 -9.67
N SER A 60 4.93 8.17 -10.12
CA SER A 60 6.26 8.05 -10.73
C SER A 60 7.30 7.46 -9.77
N HIS A 61 7.22 7.84 -8.50
CA HIS A 61 8.26 7.59 -7.53
C HIS A 61 7.96 6.37 -6.67
N PHE A 62 6.69 6.17 -6.31
CA PHE A 62 6.28 5.13 -5.37
C PHE A 62 5.65 3.90 -6.04
N SER A 63 5.00 4.00 -7.20
CA SER A 63 4.28 2.84 -7.76
C SER A 63 5.17 1.63 -8.09
N LYS A 64 6.39 1.90 -8.56
CA LYS A 64 7.36 0.87 -8.98
C LYS A 64 8.34 0.47 -7.88
N ARG A 65 8.28 1.13 -6.72
CA ARG A 65 9.14 0.79 -5.60
C ARG A 65 8.78 -0.59 -5.05
N TRP A 66 9.81 -1.30 -4.60
CA TRP A 66 9.68 -2.64 -4.03
C TRP A 66 9.19 -2.58 -2.58
N ASP A 67 9.48 -1.48 -1.88
CA ASP A 67 9.08 -1.20 -0.51
C ASP A 67 7.76 -0.42 -0.44
N THR A 68 6.98 -0.36 -1.53
CA THR A 68 5.76 0.45 -1.59
C THR A 68 4.55 -0.30 -2.13
N VAL A 69 3.43 -0.17 -1.42
CA VAL A 69 2.06 -0.44 -1.92
C VAL A 69 1.50 0.89 -2.39
N TYR A 70 1.22 1.00 -3.68
CA TYR A 70 0.58 2.19 -4.23
C TYR A 70 -0.85 1.85 -4.65
N ILE A 71 -1.81 2.48 -3.97
CA ILE A 71 -3.24 2.30 -4.20
C ILE A 71 -3.78 3.60 -4.79
N ASN A 72 -4.39 3.52 -5.96
CA ASN A 72 -5.06 4.66 -6.57
C ASN A 72 -6.58 4.46 -6.50
N CYS A 73 -7.25 5.17 -5.60
CA CYS A 73 -8.69 5.02 -5.40
C CYS A 73 -9.56 5.50 -6.58
N ARG A 74 -8.97 6.02 -7.67
CA ARG A 74 -9.70 6.34 -8.91
C ARG A 74 -9.86 5.15 -9.86
N VAL A 75 -9.04 4.11 -9.73
CA VAL A 75 -9.00 3.02 -10.73
C VAL A 75 -9.83 1.80 -10.35
N PHE A 76 -10.44 1.81 -9.16
CA PHE A 76 -11.29 0.73 -8.68
C PHE A 76 -12.44 1.27 -7.84
N ASP A 77 -13.43 0.41 -7.57
CA ASP A 77 -14.58 0.75 -6.75
C ASP A 77 -14.20 0.69 -5.25
N ALA A 78 -13.93 1.87 -4.67
CA ALA A 78 -13.70 2.04 -3.23
C ALA A 78 -14.96 2.52 -2.49
N THR A 79 -16.17 2.10 -2.91
CA THR A 79 -17.45 2.49 -2.27
C THR A 79 -17.60 2.02 -0.82
N THR A 80 -16.94 0.93 -0.44
CA THR A 80 -16.94 0.41 0.95
C THR A 80 -15.51 0.26 1.49
N PRO A 81 -15.31 0.37 2.82
CA PRO A 81 -14.02 0.06 3.44
C PRO A 81 -13.53 -1.35 3.11
N GLN A 82 -14.44 -2.32 3.00
CA GLN A 82 -14.13 -3.70 2.67
C GLN A 82 -13.53 -3.81 1.26
N TYR A 83 -14.17 -3.22 0.24
CA TYR A 83 -13.61 -3.22 -1.12
C TYR A 83 -12.26 -2.54 -1.18
N PHE A 84 -12.10 -1.42 -0.47
CA PHE A 84 -10.82 -0.75 -0.35
C PHE A 84 -9.73 -1.68 0.22
N VAL A 85 -9.98 -2.34 1.35
CA VAL A 85 -8.98 -3.23 1.96
C VAL A 85 -8.69 -4.43 1.08
N LYS A 86 -9.71 -5.00 0.42
CA LYS A 86 -9.53 -6.10 -0.53
C LYS A 86 -8.53 -5.70 -1.64
N GLU A 87 -8.65 -4.49 -2.17
CA GLU A 87 -7.70 -3.99 -3.17
C GLU A 87 -6.29 -3.81 -2.60
N VAL A 88 -6.17 -3.29 -1.37
CA VAL A 88 -4.87 -3.17 -0.67
C VAL A 88 -4.19 -4.53 -0.54
N LEU A 89 -4.94 -5.56 -0.13
CA LEU A 89 -4.43 -6.93 -0.02
C LEU A 89 -4.00 -7.50 -1.37
N THR A 90 -4.77 -7.26 -2.43
CA THR A 90 -4.43 -7.65 -3.79
C THR A 90 -3.08 -7.05 -4.22
N VAL A 91 -2.90 -5.74 -4.07
CA VAL A 91 -1.66 -5.06 -4.46
C VAL A 91 -0.48 -5.49 -3.61
N LEU A 92 -0.67 -5.68 -2.29
CA LEU A 92 0.34 -6.25 -1.40
C LEU A 92 0.83 -7.61 -1.90
N MET A 93 -0.10 -8.49 -2.28
CA MET A 93 0.25 -9.82 -2.74
C MET A 93 0.93 -9.82 -4.09
N ASP A 94 0.55 -8.94 -5.01
CA ASP A 94 1.25 -8.77 -6.30
C ASP A 94 2.72 -8.35 -6.09
N LYS A 95 3.01 -7.62 -5.01
CA LYS A 95 4.38 -7.23 -4.65
C LYS A 95 5.20 -8.37 -4.02
N MET A 96 4.57 -9.36 -3.37
CA MET A 96 5.28 -10.40 -2.61
C MET A 96 6.30 -11.22 -3.43
N PRO A 97 6.00 -11.68 -4.65
CA PRO A 97 6.98 -12.42 -5.48
C PRO A 97 8.23 -11.60 -5.83
N THR A 98 8.17 -10.27 -5.76
CA THR A 98 9.35 -9.42 -6.00
C THR A 98 10.33 -9.44 -4.83
N LEU A 99 9.93 -9.97 -3.68
CA LEU A 99 10.65 -9.89 -2.40
C LEU A 99 11.02 -11.26 -1.85
N ILE A 100 10.24 -12.28 -2.18
CA ILE A 100 10.41 -13.65 -1.69
C ILE A 100 10.78 -14.53 -2.89
N GLU A 101 11.74 -15.44 -2.73
CA GLU A 101 12.00 -16.45 -3.75
C GLU A 101 10.74 -17.32 -3.97
N GLU A 102 10.45 -17.68 -5.21
CA GLU A 102 9.21 -18.40 -5.58
C GLU A 102 8.94 -19.64 -4.71
N LYS A 103 9.99 -20.39 -4.36
CA LYS A 103 9.92 -21.58 -3.50
C LYS A 103 9.52 -21.25 -2.06
N ASP A 104 10.03 -20.15 -1.51
CA ASP A 104 9.71 -19.70 -0.16
C ASP A 104 8.29 -19.15 -0.10
N TRP A 105 7.85 -18.47 -1.16
CA TRP A 105 6.48 -17.97 -1.29
C TRP A 105 5.47 -19.13 -1.33
N GLU A 106 5.73 -20.16 -2.13
CA GLU A 106 4.90 -21.37 -2.14
C GLU A 106 4.86 -22.08 -0.78
N GLN A 107 6.00 -22.19 -0.09
CA GLN A 107 6.05 -22.78 1.25
C GLN A 107 5.27 -21.95 2.26
N LEU A 108 5.37 -20.62 2.18
CA LEU A 108 4.64 -19.70 3.05
C LEU A 108 3.12 -19.84 2.85
N ILE A 109 2.66 -19.93 1.60
CA ILE A 109 1.26 -20.25 1.28
C ILE A 109 0.84 -21.58 1.90
N ARG A 110 1.69 -22.62 1.84
CA ARG A 110 1.41 -23.95 2.42
C ARG A 110 1.44 -23.97 3.96
N SER A 111 2.14 -23.04 4.59
CA SER A 111 2.26 -22.93 6.05
C SER A 111 1.06 -22.24 6.71
N LEU A 112 0.16 -21.66 5.91
CA LEU A 112 -1.03 -20.97 6.40
C LEU A 112 -1.97 -21.94 7.15
N PRO A 113 -2.62 -21.50 8.25
CA PRO A 113 -3.55 -22.32 9.02
C PRO A 113 -4.64 -22.97 8.16
N THR A 114 -4.96 -24.24 8.43
CA THR A 114 -5.87 -25.05 7.60
C THR A 114 -7.29 -24.48 7.48
N LYS A 115 -7.73 -23.59 8.38
CA LYS A 115 -9.02 -22.87 8.25
C LYS A 115 -8.96 -21.74 7.22
N ILE A 116 -7.81 -21.07 7.14
CA ILE A 116 -7.49 -20.14 6.06
C ILE A 116 -7.37 -20.96 4.76
N VAL A 117 -6.71 -22.14 4.80
CA VAL A 117 -6.57 -23.07 3.65
C VAL A 117 -7.87 -23.79 3.24
N ALA A 118 -8.83 -23.99 4.13
CA ALA A 118 -10.13 -24.57 3.80
C ALA A 118 -11.05 -23.54 3.13
N GLY A 119 -10.93 -22.26 3.51
CA GLY A 119 -11.38 -21.15 2.67
C GLY A 119 -10.69 -21.18 1.29
N LEU A 120 -9.40 -21.59 1.25
CA LEU A 120 -8.54 -21.60 0.05
C LEU A 120 -8.98 -22.64 -0.95
N ALA A 121 -9.27 -23.85 -0.49
CA ALA A 121 -9.57 -25.00 -1.33
C ALA A 121 -10.98 -24.98 -1.94
N SER A 122 -11.87 -24.13 -1.42
CA SER A 122 -13.29 -24.13 -1.76
C SER A 122 -13.67 -23.07 -2.78
N GLY A 123 -12.89 -21.97 -2.89
CA GLY A 123 -12.94 -21.02 -4.01
C GLY A 123 -12.39 -21.58 -5.33
N LEU A 124 -11.47 -22.55 -5.26
CA LEU A 124 -10.81 -23.17 -6.43
C LEU A 124 -11.68 -24.15 -7.24
N LYS A 125 -12.89 -24.49 -6.79
CA LYS A 125 -13.65 -25.62 -7.35
C LYS A 125 -14.23 -25.41 -8.76
N SER A 126 -13.97 -24.28 -9.43
CA SER A 126 -14.61 -23.96 -10.72
C SER A 126 -13.82 -24.33 -11.98
N THR A 127 -12.58 -24.81 -11.89
CA THR A 127 -11.92 -25.42 -13.05
C THR A 127 -11.04 -26.58 -12.63
N MET A 128 -11.54 -27.82 -12.79
CA MET A 128 -10.81 -28.97 -13.35
C MET A 128 -11.61 -30.27 -13.14
N ASN A 129 -12.24 -30.74 -14.23
CA ASN A 129 -12.60 -32.14 -14.36
C ASN A 129 -11.33 -32.92 -14.73
N GLY A 130 -10.94 -33.85 -13.85
CA GLY A 130 -10.13 -35.02 -14.17
C GLY A 130 -8.72 -34.78 -14.73
N ALA A 131 -7.74 -34.57 -13.85
CA ALA A 131 -6.38 -35.07 -14.06
C ALA A 131 -5.65 -35.12 -12.71
N GLU A 132 -4.77 -36.10 -12.57
CA GLU A 132 -4.13 -36.53 -11.34
C GLU A 132 -3.42 -35.42 -10.54
N MET A 133 -3.56 -35.58 -9.24
CA MET A 133 -3.23 -34.65 -8.16
C MET A 133 -1.72 -34.59 -7.90
N THR A 134 -0.93 -33.99 -8.80
CA THR A 134 0.54 -33.83 -8.62
C THR A 134 1.12 -32.53 -9.19
N SER A 135 0.47 -31.38 -9.01
CA SER A 135 1.17 -30.09 -8.85
C SER A 135 0.18 -29.04 -8.36
N TRP A 136 0.50 -28.39 -7.23
CA TRP A 136 -0.32 -27.32 -6.67
C TRP A 136 0.22 -25.99 -7.19
N THR A 137 -0.31 -25.49 -8.31
CA THR A 137 -0.07 -24.11 -8.75
C THR A 137 -1.20 -23.23 -8.21
N PHE A 138 -1.07 -22.80 -6.96
CA PHE A 138 -2.00 -21.83 -6.37
C PHE A 138 -1.70 -20.44 -6.93
N SER A 139 -2.64 -19.88 -7.70
CA SER A 139 -2.56 -18.47 -8.11
C SER A 139 -2.82 -17.55 -6.90
N PRO A 140 -2.04 -16.48 -6.70
CA PRO A 140 -2.27 -15.48 -5.65
C PRO A 140 -3.71 -14.94 -5.60
N ILE A 141 -4.40 -14.88 -6.75
CA ILE A 141 -5.80 -14.41 -6.85
C ILE A 141 -6.77 -15.36 -6.13
N GLU A 142 -6.52 -16.67 -6.16
CA GLU A 142 -7.33 -17.66 -5.45
C GLU A 142 -7.06 -17.64 -3.95
N LEU A 143 -5.83 -17.24 -3.56
CA LEU A 143 -5.50 -17.05 -2.15
C LEU A 143 -6.30 -15.91 -1.51
N VAL A 144 -6.45 -14.83 -2.26
CA VAL A 144 -7.24 -13.65 -1.91
C VAL A 144 -8.72 -13.99 -1.77
N LYS A 145 -9.35 -14.64 -2.76
CA LYS A 145 -10.79 -14.99 -2.73
C LYS A 145 -11.19 -15.77 -1.49
N SER A 146 -10.31 -16.63 -1.03
CA SER A 146 -10.48 -17.45 0.15
C SER A 146 -10.37 -16.70 1.47
N ILE A 147 -9.29 -15.91 1.61
CA ILE A 147 -9.14 -15.02 2.76
C ILE A 147 -10.35 -14.07 2.81
N MET A 148 -10.90 -13.76 1.63
CA MET A 148 -12.07 -12.93 1.43
C MET A 148 -13.42 -13.68 1.49
N SER A 149 -13.49 -14.95 1.90
CA SER A 149 -14.77 -15.68 2.01
C SER A 149 -14.95 -16.22 3.43
N VAL A 150 -16.03 -15.82 4.11
CA VAL A 150 -16.37 -16.31 5.47
C VAL A 150 -16.86 -17.76 5.40
N ASP A 151 -17.51 -18.12 4.30
CA ASP A 151 -17.93 -19.47 3.96
C ASP A 151 -18.10 -19.56 2.43
N PRO A 152 -17.25 -20.33 1.72
CA PRO A 152 -17.34 -20.51 0.27
C PRO A 152 -18.69 -21.06 -0.21
N ALA A 153 -19.46 -21.68 0.68
CA ALA A 153 -20.79 -22.20 0.37
C ALA A 153 -21.90 -21.15 0.52
N LYS A 154 -21.62 -20.00 1.14
CA LYS A 154 -22.63 -18.96 1.45
C LYS A 154 -22.43 -17.63 0.72
N ASN A 155 -21.31 -17.42 0.01
CA ASN A 155 -21.01 -16.15 -0.69
C ASN A 155 -21.13 -14.90 0.22
N GLU A 156 -20.85 -15.04 1.52
CA GLU A 156 -20.85 -13.91 2.44
C GLU A 156 -19.52 -13.15 2.35
N GLU A 157 -19.61 -11.84 2.12
CA GLU A 157 -18.44 -10.98 2.09
C GLU A 157 -17.68 -11.00 3.43
N PRO A 158 -16.34 -10.90 3.40
CA PRO A 158 -15.51 -10.97 4.59
C PRO A 158 -15.72 -9.72 5.43
N GLY A 159 -16.09 -9.92 6.70
CA GLY A 159 -16.20 -8.83 7.65
C GLY A 159 -14.86 -8.10 7.82
N MET A 160 -14.92 -6.81 8.18
CA MET A 160 -13.76 -5.94 8.28
C MET A 160 -12.66 -6.49 9.21
N ASN A 161 -13.04 -7.15 10.31
CA ASN A 161 -12.08 -7.77 11.23
C ASN A 161 -11.25 -8.90 10.59
N ALA A 162 -11.84 -9.68 9.69
CA ALA A 162 -11.11 -10.72 8.96
C ALA A 162 -10.12 -10.09 7.97
N LEU A 163 -10.57 -9.05 7.27
CA LEU A 163 -9.72 -8.28 6.35
C LEU A 163 -8.54 -7.60 7.06
N MET A 164 -8.75 -7.03 8.25
CA MET A 164 -7.66 -6.45 9.06
C MET A 164 -6.66 -7.50 9.53
N LYS A 165 -7.11 -8.70 9.93
CA LYS A 165 -6.19 -9.80 10.28
C LYS A 165 -5.37 -10.25 9.08
N ALA A 166 -5.98 -10.32 7.90
CA ALA A 166 -5.26 -10.63 6.67
C ALA A 166 -4.22 -9.55 6.32
N PHE A 167 -4.58 -8.28 6.46
CA PHE A 167 -3.66 -7.17 6.23
C PHE A 167 -2.48 -7.24 7.19
N GLN A 168 -2.75 -7.43 8.49
CA GLN A 168 -1.71 -7.60 9.49
C GLN A 168 -0.75 -8.74 9.14
N PHE A 169 -1.30 -9.91 8.80
CA PHE A 169 -0.50 -11.08 8.42
C PHE A 169 0.38 -10.80 7.20
N LEU A 170 -0.16 -10.22 6.13
CA LEU A 170 0.64 -9.91 4.93
C LEU A 170 1.72 -8.87 5.22
N LEU A 171 1.47 -7.90 6.12
CA LEU A 171 2.52 -6.98 6.56
C LEU A 171 3.63 -7.72 7.33
N ASP A 172 3.29 -8.68 8.19
CA ASP A 172 4.27 -9.49 8.92
C ASP A 172 5.17 -10.25 7.93
N VAL A 173 4.57 -10.93 6.96
CA VAL A 173 5.28 -11.66 5.89
C VAL A 173 6.18 -10.72 5.09
N TRP A 174 5.69 -9.53 4.76
CA TRP A 174 6.45 -8.57 3.99
C TRP A 174 7.69 -8.12 4.77
N GLU A 175 7.55 -7.77 6.04
CA GLU A 175 8.68 -7.36 6.87
C GLU A 175 9.73 -8.46 6.98
N GLU A 176 9.31 -9.71 7.22
CA GLU A 176 10.22 -10.85 7.25
C GLU A 176 10.97 -11.02 5.92
N ALA A 177 10.27 -10.88 4.79
CA ALA A 177 10.87 -10.94 3.46
C ALA A 177 11.93 -9.86 3.25
N ILE A 178 11.65 -8.62 3.69
CA ILE A 178 12.60 -7.51 3.62
C ILE A 178 13.86 -7.84 4.45
N ILE A 179 13.68 -8.30 5.68
CA ILE A 179 14.79 -8.66 6.58
C ILE A 179 15.66 -9.75 5.94
N LYS A 180 15.02 -10.80 5.41
CA LYS A 180 15.72 -11.93 4.78
C LYS A 180 16.48 -11.52 3.53
N LYS A 181 15.85 -10.75 2.65
CA LYS A 181 16.44 -10.36 1.35
C LYS A 181 17.58 -9.35 1.47
N TYR A 182 17.48 -8.43 2.42
CA TYR A 182 18.44 -7.33 2.56
C TYR A 182 19.36 -7.47 3.78
N GLY A 183 19.35 -8.63 4.46
CA GLY A 183 20.38 -8.99 5.45
C GLY A 183 20.18 -8.41 6.85
N GLY A 184 18.96 -7.97 7.19
CA GLY A 184 18.69 -7.24 8.42
C GLY A 184 19.33 -5.85 8.44
N ILE A 185 19.26 -5.18 9.59
CA ILE A 185 19.85 -3.85 9.79
C ILE A 185 21.35 -4.01 10.04
N ALA A 186 22.21 -3.60 9.09
CA ALA A 186 23.61 -3.38 9.41
C ALA A 186 23.73 -2.31 10.50
N PRO A 187 24.70 -2.37 11.43
CA PRO A 187 24.85 -1.38 12.49
C PRO A 187 24.96 0.04 11.91
N GLY A 188 23.94 0.88 12.13
CA GLY A 188 23.87 2.25 11.63
C GLY A 188 23.01 2.46 10.37
N GLU A 189 22.47 1.40 9.75
CA GLU A 189 21.48 1.52 8.68
C GLU A 189 20.06 1.56 9.23
N ILE A 190 19.18 2.35 8.62
CA ILE A 190 17.76 2.38 8.99
C ILE A 190 17.04 1.36 8.09
N MET A 191 16.37 0.37 8.70
CA MET A 191 15.51 -0.55 7.93
C MET A 191 14.46 0.25 7.20
N ARG A 192 14.44 0.15 5.87
CA ARG A 192 13.41 0.80 5.06
C ARG A 192 12.09 0.08 5.30
N ARG A 193 11.17 0.77 5.99
CA ARG A 193 9.84 0.23 6.32
C ARG A 193 8.93 0.29 5.09
N PRO A 194 7.99 -0.65 4.95
CA PRO A 194 6.95 -0.57 3.93
C PRO A 194 6.26 0.78 3.90
N VAL A 195 6.00 1.29 2.71
CA VAL A 195 5.28 2.55 2.46
C VAL A 195 3.94 2.20 1.82
N ILE A 196 2.84 2.60 2.45
CA ILE A 196 1.49 2.44 1.91
C ILE A 196 1.05 3.82 1.44
N VAL A 197 0.98 4.00 0.12
CA VAL A 197 0.49 5.23 -0.50
C VAL A 197 -0.94 5.03 -0.97
N ILE A 198 -1.84 5.84 -0.44
CA ILE A 198 -3.26 5.84 -0.80
C ILE A 198 -3.54 7.15 -1.52
N ASP A 199 -3.57 7.07 -2.84
CA ASP A 199 -3.91 8.19 -3.70
C ASP A 199 -5.42 8.35 -3.82
N GLU A 200 -5.86 9.60 -3.79
CA GLU A 200 -7.26 10.01 -3.74
C GLU A 200 -7.99 9.47 -2.51
N ALA A 201 -7.32 9.61 -1.36
CA ALA A 201 -7.78 9.16 -0.05
C ALA A 201 -9.11 9.80 0.41
N ASN A 202 -9.57 10.89 -0.22
CA ASN A 202 -10.86 11.51 0.07
C ASN A 202 -12.06 10.60 -0.19
N VAL A 203 -11.91 9.51 -0.95
CA VAL A 203 -12.97 8.50 -1.07
C VAL A 203 -13.43 7.98 0.29
N MET A 204 -12.53 7.93 1.28
CA MET A 204 -12.83 7.46 2.63
C MET A 204 -13.86 8.34 3.35
N MET A 205 -13.94 9.63 3.01
CA MET A 205 -14.94 10.53 3.59
C MET A 205 -16.37 10.11 3.24
N GLY A 206 -16.57 9.47 2.08
CA GLY A 206 -17.87 8.98 1.63
C GLY A 206 -18.43 7.87 2.52
N TRP A 207 -17.59 7.19 3.28
CA TRP A 207 -17.99 6.06 4.12
C TRP A 207 -18.63 6.46 5.44
N ASN A 208 -18.47 7.72 5.88
CA ASN A 208 -18.92 8.22 7.18
C ASN A 208 -20.37 7.87 7.54
N LYS A 209 -21.28 7.92 6.57
CA LYS A 209 -22.70 7.73 6.81
C LYS A 209 -23.09 6.26 6.99
N ASN A 210 -22.47 5.38 6.20
CA ASN A 210 -22.92 4.00 6.04
C ASN A 210 -21.98 3.00 6.72
N TYR A 211 -20.70 3.36 6.91
CA TYR A 211 -19.65 2.46 7.43
C TYR A 211 -18.74 3.14 8.49
N PRO A 212 -19.28 3.86 9.48
CA PRO A 212 -18.45 4.59 10.46
C PRO A 212 -17.56 3.68 11.30
N GLU A 213 -18.04 2.48 11.66
CA GLU A 213 -17.29 1.52 12.49
C GLU A 213 -16.13 0.87 11.73
N ASP A 214 -16.38 0.45 10.48
CA ASP A 214 -15.36 -0.16 9.62
C ASP A 214 -14.28 0.86 9.24
N MET A 215 -14.69 2.07 8.86
CA MET A 215 -13.78 3.18 8.60
C MET A 215 -12.93 3.51 9.85
N GLY A 216 -13.56 3.61 11.03
CA GLY A 216 -12.84 3.84 12.28
C GLY A 216 -11.84 2.72 12.58
N THR A 217 -12.19 1.48 12.26
CA THR A 217 -11.30 0.31 12.41
C THR A 217 -10.09 0.41 11.48
N LEU A 218 -10.29 0.77 10.21
CA LEU A 218 -9.20 0.98 9.25
C LEU A 218 -8.25 2.10 9.69
N LEU A 219 -8.79 3.24 10.12
CA LEU A 219 -7.98 4.38 10.51
C LEU A 219 -7.18 4.09 11.78
N ARG A 220 -7.78 3.39 12.76
CA ARG A 220 -7.04 2.89 13.93
C ARG A 220 -5.95 1.89 13.54
N PHE A 221 -6.20 1.03 12.57
CA PHE A 221 -5.17 0.12 12.04
C PHE A 221 -3.99 0.90 11.46
N PHE A 222 -4.22 1.92 10.63
CA PHE A 222 -3.16 2.77 10.10
C PHE A 222 -2.35 3.47 11.20
N VAL A 223 -3.01 3.94 12.26
CA VAL A 223 -2.33 4.51 13.43
C VAL A 223 -1.45 3.48 14.12
N SER A 224 -1.98 2.26 14.29
CA SER A 224 -1.24 1.21 14.97
C SER A 224 0.02 0.82 14.20
N ILE A 225 -0.07 0.59 12.89
CA ILE A 225 1.11 0.22 12.08
C ILE A 225 2.10 1.39 11.87
N THR A 226 1.66 2.65 12.01
CA THR A 226 2.53 3.84 11.90
C THR A 226 3.11 4.22 13.25
N LYS A 227 2.31 4.82 14.13
CA LYS A 227 2.77 5.48 15.35
C LYS A 227 3.12 4.49 16.47
N GLU A 228 2.31 3.45 16.65
CA GLU A 228 2.43 2.57 17.81
C GLU A 228 3.49 1.50 17.59
N GLN A 229 3.46 0.86 16.43
CA GLN A 229 4.34 -0.26 16.11
C GLN A 229 5.54 0.15 15.23
N LYS A 230 5.50 1.33 14.57
CA LYS A 230 6.55 1.83 13.67
C LYS A 230 6.91 0.87 12.53
N ARG A 231 5.89 0.23 11.98
CA ARG A 231 6.00 -0.88 11.02
C ARG A 231 5.88 -0.44 9.58
N SER A 232 5.09 0.58 9.30
CA SER A 232 4.90 1.06 7.94
C SER A 232 4.61 2.55 7.91
N HIS A 233 5.07 3.23 6.87
CA HIS A 233 4.64 4.58 6.54
C HIS A 233 3.27 4.52 5.86
N VAL A 234 2.36 5.43 6.21
CA VAL A 234 1.06 5.56 5.54
C VAL A 234 0.91 6.98 5.01
N PHE A 235 0.77 7.10 3.69
CA PHE A 235 0.61 8.36 2.98
C PHE A 235 -0.82 8.47 2.46
N LEU A 236 -1.57 9.46 2.94
CA LEU A 236 -2.91 9.78 2.46
C LEU A 236 -2.82 10.97 1.51
N VAL A 237 -2.98 10.75 0.22
CA VAL A 237 -2.83 11.78 -0.80
C VAL A 237 -4.20 12.22 -1.27
N THR A 238 -4.51 13.51 -1.20
CA THR A 238 -5.81 14.02 -1.64
C THR A 238 -5.76 15.48 -2.06
N SER A 239 -6.69 15.85 -2.95
CA SER A 239 -6.91 17.24 -3.35
C SER A 239 -7.97 17.96 -2.49
N GLU A 240 -8.61 17.27 -1.56
CA GLU A 240 -9.72 17.82 -0.76
C GLU A 240 -9.23 18.39 0.57
N TYR A 241 -9.21 19.72 0.71
CA TYR A 241 -8.76 20.39 1.93
C TYR A 241 -9.63 20.06 3.15
N GLY A 242 -10.93 19.81 2.95
CA GLY A 242 -11.85 19.37 4.01
C GLY A 242 -11.48 18.01 4.62
N TYR A 243 -10.63 17.23 3.95
CA TYR A 243 -10.09 15.97 4.46
C TYR A 243 -9.33 16.15 5.77
N GLN A 244 -8.66 17.30 5.95
CA GLN A 244 -7.91 17.58 7.16
C GLN A 244 -8.84 17.65 8.38
N THR A 245 -9.88 18.47 8.29
CA THR A 245 -10.89 18.60 9.35
C THR A 245 -11.57 17.27 9.62
N TRP A 246 -11.91 16.53 8.55
CA TRP A 246 -12.54 15.22 8.65
C TRP A 246 -11.66 14.20 9.39
N LEU A 247 -10.39 14.08 9.02
CA LEU A 247 -9.47 13.11 9.62
C LEU A 247 -9.25 13.44 11.10
N SER A 248 -9.03 14.72 11.43
CA SER A 248 -8.86 15.17 12.81
C SER A 248 -10.10 14.93 13.67
N ALA A 249 -11.30 15.19 13.13
CA ALA A 249 -12.56 15.01 13.85
C ALA A 249 -12.97 13.55 14.02
N GLY A 250 -12.77 12.73 12.99
CA GLY A 250 -13.26 11.35 12.97
C GLY A 250 -12.44 10.36 13.79
N THR A 251 -11.20 10.71 14.17
CA THR A 251 -10.25 9.71 14.65
C THR A 251 -9.35 10.13 15.81
N GLY A 252 -9.25 11.43 16.13
CA GLY A 252 -8.26 11.91 17.10
C GLY A 252 -6.81 11.61 16.69
N VAL A 253 -6.57 11.32 15.41
CA VAL A 253 -5.27 10.86 14.90
C VAL A 253 -4.34 12.04 14.67
N ALA A 254 -3.14 11.93 15.25
CA ALA A 254 -2.04 12.80 14.93
C ALA A 254 -1.53 12.48 13.51
N ALA A 255 -1.62 13.45 12.63
CA ALA A 255 -1.12 13.36 11.26
C ALA A 255 -0.23 14.58 10.95
N THR A 256 0.77 14.37 10.09
CA THR A 256 1.59 15.46 9.55
C THR A 256 1.16 15.81 8.15
N TRP A 257 1.30 17.09 7.80
CA TRP A 257 0.77 17.66 6.56
C TRP A 257 1.91 18.08 5.64
N LEU A 258 1.88 17.60 4.41
CA LEU A 258 2.75 18.03 3.33
C LEU A 258 1.88 18.68 2.25
N TYR A 259 2.02 19.98 2.09
CA TYR A 259 1.29 20.74 1.07
C TYR A 259 2.12 20.79 -0.22
N VAL A 260 1.67 20.09 -1.25
CA VAL A 260 2.15 20.24 -2.63
C VAL A 260 1.54 21.51 -3.20
N ARG A 261 2.35 22.57 -3.24
CA ARG A 261 1.93 23.86 -3.79
C ARG A 261 2.03 23.86 -5.31
N ASP A 262 1.11 24.54 -5.96
CA ASP A 262 1.29 24.91 -7.35
C ASP A 262 2.45 25.91 -7.46
N LEU A 263 3.38 25.64 -8.38
CA LEU A 263 4.32 26.63 -8.88
C LEU A 263 3.70 27.51 -9.97
N CYS A 264 2.39 27.43 -10.19
CA CYS A 264 1.68 28.26 -11.17
C CYS A 264 1.40 29.70 -10.69
N SER A 265 2.00 30.18 -9.59
CA SER A 265 1.77 31.54 -9.09
C SER A 265 3.02 32.44 -9.03
N HIS A 266 4.12 32.04 -9.66
CA HIS A 266 5.25 32.94 -9.90
C HIS A 266 5.69 32.90 -11.36
N GLU A 267 4.88 33.56 -12.20
CA GLU A 267 5.35 34.35 -13.35
C GLU A 267 4.86 35.79 -13.16
#